data_AF-A0A968U6Y5-F1
#
_entry.id   AF-A0A968U6Y5-F1
#
_cell.length_a   1.000
_cell.length_b   1.000
_cell.length_c   1.000
_cell.angle_alpha   90.00
_cell.angle_beta   90.00
_cell.angle_gamma   90.00
#
_symmetry.space_group_name_H-M   'P 1'
#
loop_
_entity.id
_entity.type
_entity.pdbx_description
1 polymer ?
#
loop_
_entity_poly.entity_id
_entity_poly.type
_entity_poly.pdbx_seq_one_letter_code
_entity_poly.pdbx_strand_id
1 'polypeptide(L)'
;MSSPALDLADNWTFTELWIDPTAVPPYVLILLCDDRGSCCIYDPAQNYQVVFESSSYSEAKLWLLEDKYERVEGQLRAEKVA
;
A
#
# COMPACT_ATOMS: atom_id res chain seq x y z
N MET A 1 5.78 7.90 -26.89
CA MET A 1 5.19 6.55 -26.77
C MET A 1 4.66 6.47 -25.36
N SER A 2 3.34 6.48 -25.18
CA SER A 2 2.72 6.27 -23.86
C SER A 2 2.99 4.81 -23.48
N SER A 3 3.81 4.59 -22.44
CA SER A 3 3.96 3.26 -21.84
C SER A 3 2.56 2.72 -21.52
N PRO A 4 2.28 1.43 -21.75
CA PRO A 4 1.02 0.86 -21.29
C PRO A 4 0.91 1.12 -19.79
N ALA A 5 -0.26 1.58 -19.34
CA ALA A 5 -0.50 1.69 -17.91
C ALA A 5 -0.23 0.30 -17.31
N LEU A 6 0.59 0.25 -16.27
CA LEU A 6 0.88 -0.98 -15.54
C LEU A 6 -0.47 -1.54 -15.05
N ASP A 7 -0.97 -2.57 -15.72
CA ASP A 7 -2.19 -3.27 -15.33
C ASP A 7 -1.85 -4.22 -14.19
N LEU A 8 -1.57 -3.64 -13.02
CA LEU A 8 -1.23 -4.35 -11.78
C LEU A 8 -2.44 -5.07 -11.17
N ALA A 9 -3.56 -5.03 -11.89
CA ALA A 9 -4.89 -4.93 -11.34
C ALA A 9 -5.86 -5.96 -11.94
N ASP A 10 -5.36 -7.06 -12.51
CA ASP A 10 -6.21 -8.17 -12.91
C ASP A 10 -6.80 -8.83 -11.66
N ASN A 11 -8.01 -8.38 -11.26
CA ASN A 11 -8.91 -8.98 -10.27
C ASN A 11 -8.78 -8.56 -8.78
N TRP A 12 -8.26 -7.37 -8.46
CA TRP A 12 -8.31 -6.88 -7.07
C TRP A 12 -9.72 -6.36 -6.70
N THR A 13 -10.14 -6.63 -5.46
CA THR A 13 -11.43 -6.22 -4.89
C THR A 13 -11.33 -4.88 -4.16
N PHE A 14 -10.25 -4.65 -3.41
CA PHE A 14 -10.05 -3.39 -2.69
C PHE A 14 -8.57 -2.99 -2.62
N THR A 15 -8.37 -1.70 -2.38
CA THR A 15 -7.06 -1.07 -2.24
C THR A 15 -7.00 -0.31 -0.93
N GLU A 16 -5.87 -0.41 -0.23
CA GLU A 16 -5.56 0.40 0.94
C GLU A 16 -4.24 1.12 0.75
N LEU A 17 -4.19 2.37 1.22
CA LEU A 17 -2.95 3.13 1.33
C LEU A 17 -2.43 3.04 2.75
N TRP A 18 -1.15 2.73 2.86
CA TRP A 18 -0.43 2.59 4.11
C TRP A 18 0.76 3.52 4.10
N ILE A 19 0.97 4.23 5.20
CA ILE A 19 2.03 5.23 5.27
C ILE A 19 2.98 5.00 6.43
N ASP A 20 4.25 5.34 6.23
CA ASP A 20 5.17 5.57 7.35
C ASP A 20 5.03 7.05 7.75
N PRO A 21 4.43 7.37 8.91
CA PRO A 21 4.25 8.74 9.37
C PRO A 21 5.56 9.39 9.85
N THR A 22 6.63 8.62 10.03
CA THR A 22 7.92 9.12 10.51
C THR A 22 8.77 9.73 9.40
N ALA A 23 8.49 9.37 8.14
CA ALA A 23 9.13 9.94 6.96
C ALA A 23 8.50 11.30 6.57
N VAL A 24 9.32 12.20 6.03
CA VAL A 24 8.85 13.51 5.53
C VAL A 24 9.37 13.72 4.10
N PRO A 25 8.52 13.66 3.06
CA PRO A 25 7.08 13.31 3.11
C PRO A 25 6.85 11.86 3.55
N PRO A 26 5.64 11.50 4.03
CA PRO A 26 5.33 10.14 4.45
C PRO A 26 5.63 9.14 3.33
N TYR A 27 6.27 8.02 3.68
CA TYR A 27 6.47 6.93 2.74
C TYR A 27 5.14 6.24 2.51
N VAL A 28 4.85 5.76 1.29
CA VAL A 28 3.55 5.17 0.95
C VAL A 28 3.76 3.77 0.38
N LEU A 29 3.00 2.81 0.89
CA LEU A 29 2.80 1.48 0.32
C LEU A 29 1.34 1.30 -0.06
N ILE A 30 1.10 0.49 -1.09
CA ILE A 30 -0.25 0.18 -1.58
C ILE A 30 -0.51 -1.30 -1.35
N LEU A 31 -1.54 -1.62 -0.57
CA LEU A 31 -2.02 -2.99 -0.42
C LEU A 31 -3.20 -3.19 -1.38
N LEU A 32 -3.09 -4.19 -2.25
CA LEU A 32 -4.18 -4.67 -3.11
C LEU A 32 -4.54 -6.09 -2.69
N CYS A 33 -5.83 -6.38 -2.56
CA CYS A 33 -6.31 -7.73 -2.28
C CYS A 33 -7.39 -8.14 -3.28
N ASP A 34 -7.37 -9.39 -3.71
CA ASP A 34 -8.38 -10.00 -4.58
C ASP A 34 -9.59 -10.56 -3.79
N ASP A 35 -10.57 -11.08 -4.52
CA ASP A 35 -11.77 -11.72 -3.96
C ASP A 35 -11.49 -13.09 -3.32
N ARG A 36 -10.32 -13.67 -3.56
CA ARG A 36 -9.85 -14.95 -3.01
C ARG A 36 -9.06 -14.79 -1.73
N GLY A 37 -8.76 -13.55 -1.33
CA GLY A 37 -8.00 -13.20 -0.14
C GLY A 37 -6.49 -13.08 -0.37
N SER A 38 -6.01 -13.28 -1.60
CA SER A 38 -4.62 -13.03 -1.97
C SER A 38 -4.36 -11.53 -1.96
N CYS A 39 -3.29 -11.11 -1.30
CA CYS A 39 -2.93 -9.72 -1.16
C CYS A 39 -1.48 -9.47 -1.57
N CYS A 40 -1.24 -8.35 -2.23
CA CYS A 40 0.09 -7.90 -2.61
C CYS A 40 0.31 -6.48 -2.10
N ILE A 41 1.49 -6.24 -1.53
CA ILE A 41 1.93 -4.91 -1.13
C ILE A 41 2.90 -4.41 -2.19
N TYR A 42 2.56 -3.28 -2.78
CA TYR A 42 3.32 -2.61 -3.81
C TYR A 42 4.03 -1.39 -3.25
N ASP A 43 5.23 -1.15 -3.76
CA ASP A 43 6.01 0.03 -3.49
C ASP A 43 6.02 0.96 -4.72
N PRO A 44 5.29 2.09 -4.68
CA PRO A 44 5.29 3.07 -5.76
C PRO A 44 6.65 3.71 -6.04
N ALA A 45 7.52 3.85 -5.02
CA ALA A 45 8.85 4.41 -5.18
C ALA A 45 9.80 3.44 -5.94
N GLN A 46 9.51 2.14 -5.88
CA GLN A 46 10.21 1.09 -6.63
C GLN A 46 9.47 0.69 -7.91
N ASN A 47 8.87 1.66 -8.61
CA ASN A 47 8.17 1.44 -9.87
C ASN A 47 7.02 0.41 -9.76
N TYR A 48 6.30 0.45 -8.65
CA TYR A 48 5.23 -0.51 -8.30
C TYR A 48 5.71 -1.95 -8.26
N GLN A 49 6.91 -2.18 -7.72
CA GLN A 49 7.37 -3.53 -7.43
C GLN A 49 6.59 -4.10 -6.24
N VAL A 50 6.28 -5.40 -6.30
CA VAL A 50 5.73 -6.14 -5.16
C VAL A 50 6.83 -6.37 -4.13
N VAL A 51 6.64 -5.83 -2.93
CA VAL A 51 7.56 -6.01 -1.79
C VAL A 51 7.13 -7.14 -0.87
N PHE A 52 5.85 -7.50 -0.90
CA PHE A 52 5.31 -8.61 -0.11
C PHE A 52 4.05 -9.18 -0.77
N GLU A 53 3.91 -10.51 -0.69
CA GLU A 53 2.74 -11.26 -1.16
C GLU A 53 2.22 -12.13 -0.01
N SER A 54 0.91 -12.21 0.14
CA SER A 54 0.27 -13.04 1.15
C SER A 54 -0.99 -13.71 0.60
N SER A 55 -1.37 -14.81 1.24
CA SER A 55 -2.63 -15.51 0.94
C SER A 55 -3.81 -15.02 1.79
N SER A 56 -3.58 -14.01 2.64
CA SER A 56 -4.61 -13.41 3.48
C SER A 56 -4.34 -11.94 3.78
N TYR A 57 -5.42 -11.16 3.87
CA TYR A 57 -5.38 -9.77 4.33
C TYR A 57 -4.72 -9.61 5.70
N SER A 58 -5.02 -10.52 6.64
CA SER A 58 -4.48 -10.46 8.00
C SER A 58 -2.96 -10.53 8.03
N GLU A 59 -2.36 -11.35 7.18
CA GLU A 59 -0.90 -11.51 7.08
C GLU A 59 -0.24 -10.25 6.48
N ALA A 60 -0.78 -9.74 5.36
CA ALA A 60 -0.28 -8.50 4.76
C ALA A 60 -0.42 -7.30 5.71
N LYS A 61 -1.55 -7.21 6.41
CA LYS A 61 -1.78 -6.18 7.43
C LYS A 61 -0.78 -6.29 8.59
N LEU A 62 -0.50 -7.50 9.06
CA LEU A 62 0.44 -7.73 10.16
C LEU A 62 1.85 -7.29 9.77
N TRP A 63 2.30 -7.63 8.56
CA TRP A 63 3.58 -7.18 8.01
C TRP A 63 3.71 -5.64 8.01
N LEU A 64 2.66 -4.92 7.59
CA LEU A 64 2.64 -3.45 7.60
C LEU A 64 2.70 -2.87 9.01
N LEU A 65 1.98 -3.48 9.96
CA LEU A 65 1.96 -3.03 11.36
C LEU A 65 3.29 -3.31 12.08
N GLU A 66 4.01 -4.37 11.72
CA GLU A 66 5.35 -4.67 12.25
C GLU A 66 6.34 -3.55 11.94
N ASP A 67 6.28 -3.01 10.73
CA ASP A 67 7.08 -1.86 10.28
C ASP A 67 6.47 -0.49 10.66
N LYS A 68 5.43 -0.49 11.51
CA LYS A 68 4.73 0.71 12.01
C LYS A 68 4.06 1.56 10.94
N TYR A 69 3.68 0.96 9.81
CA TYR A 69 2.84 1.65 8.84
C TYR A 69 1.43 1.86 9.40
N GLU A 70 0.84 3.00 9.04
CA GLU A 70 -0.52 3.37 9.40
C GLU A 70 -1.43 3.37 8.17
N ARG A 71 -2.60 2.74 8.30
CA ARG A 71 -3.61 2.72 7.24
C ARG A 71 -4.33 4.06 7.15
N VAL A 72 -4.42 4.58 5.94
CA VAL A 72 -5.09 5.85 5.66
C VAL A 72 -6.56 5.58 5.29
N GLU A 73 -7.49 6.04 6.14
CA GLU A 73 -8.94 5.96 5.87
C GLU A 73 -9.50 7.18 5.10
N GLY A 74 -8.64 8.09 4.63
CA GLY A 74 -9.06 9.31 3.94
C GLY A 74 -7.90 10.20 3.50
N GLN A 75 -7.96 11.50 3.81
CA GLN A 75 -6.87 12.43 3.53
C GLN A 75 -5.98 12.58 4.76
N LEU A 76 -4.67 12.32 4.62
CA LEU A 76 -3.69 12.71 5.62
C LEU A 76 -3.48 14.22 5.57
N ARG A 77 -3.64 14.89 6.71
CA ARG A 77 -3.36 16.33 6.86
C ARG A 77 -2.13 16.50 7.73
N ALA A 78 -1.16 17.28 7.26
CA ALA A 78 -0.03 17.67 8.08
C ALA A 78 -0.51 18.60 9.20
N GLU A 79 -0.23 18.24 10.46
CA GLU A 79 -0.41 19.16 11.58
C GLU A 79 0.71 20.22 11.53
N LYS A 80 0.33 21.48 11.35
CA LYS A 80 1.29 22.58 11.45
C LYS A 80 1.50 22.86 12.92
N VAL A 81 2.65 22.48 13.47
CA VAL A 81 3.05 22.90 14.82
C VAL A 81 3.17 24.43 14.80
N ALA A 82 2.36 25.10 15.62
CA ALA A 82 2.31 26.56 15.75
C ALA A 82 3.45 27.10 16.60
#